data_AF-A0A533ZWG4-F1
#
_entry.id   AF-A0A533ZWG4-F1
#
_cell.length_a   1.000
_cell.length_b   1.000
_cell.length_c   1.000
_cell.angle_alpha   90.00
_cell.angle_beta   90.00
_cell.angle_gamma   90.00
#
_symmetry.space_group_name_H-M   'P 1'
#
loop_
_entity.id
_entity.type
_entity.pdbx_description
1 polymer ?
#
loop_
_entity_poly.entity_id
_entity_poly.type
_entity_poly.pdbx_seq_one_letter_code
_entity_poly.pdbx_strand_id
1 'polypeptide(L)'
;MNIFRSLIAALIIATSCAVATPFANADDVTVATTTTKHHYVYYGDHEIYFAPDTKVYYWRENGTWRTGAELPVESRTYVRTGGVELDLDTERPYERHNWVVAHLKELKDRVRHDDKD
;
A
#
# COMPACT_ATOMS: atom_id res chain seq x y z
N MET A 1 -9.68 20.32 4.36
CA MET A 1 -9.27 20.16 2.95
C MET A 1 -8.22 19.06 2.92
N ASN A 2 -8.39 17.83 2.41
CA ASN A 2 -9.43 17.20 1.60
C ASN A 2 -9.66 15.75 2.09
N ILE A 3 -10.84 15.35 2.57
CA ILE A 3 -11.92 14.66 1.81
C ILE A 3 -11.45 13.74 0.67
N PHE A 4 -11.48 12.43 0.92
CA PHE A 4 -11.84 11.46 -0.11
C PHE A 4 -13.25 10.96 0.17
N ARG A 5 -14.18 11.75 -0.37
CA ARG A 5 -15.58 11.42 -0.56
C ARG A 5 -15.67 10.36 -1.67
N SER A 6 -16.38 9.28 -1.35
CA SER A 6 -17.45 8.65 -2.15
C SER A 6 -17.27 8.51 -3.66
N LEU A 7 -17.30 7.25 -4.14
CA LEU A 7 -18.03 6.89 -5.35
C LEU A 7 -18.83 5.60 -5.09
N ILE A 8 -19.99 5.78 -4.48
CA ILE A 8 -21.14 4.87 -4.65
C ILE A 8 -21.73 5.21 -6.02
N ALA A 9 -21.76 4.24 -6.93
CA ALA A 9 -22.61 4.31 -8.13
C ALA A 9 -23.79 3.35 -7.92
N ALA A 10 -24.98 3.97 -7.85
CA ALA A 10 -26.32 3.40 -7.67
C ALA A 10 -26.63 2.26 -8.68
N LEU A 11 -27.14 1.12 -8.24
CA LEU A 11 -28.56 0.78 -8.01
C LEU A 11 -29.48 0.95 -9.24
N ILE A 12 -29.72 -0.16 -9.95
CA ILE A 12 -30.99 -0.40 -10.64
C ILE A 12 -31.49 -1.76 -10.19
N ILE A 13 -32.38 -1.78 -9.19
CA ILE A 13 -33.23 -2.94 -8.95
C ILE A 13 -34.66 -2.42 -8.83
N ALA A 14 -35.36 -2.47 -9.96
CA ALA A 14 -36.79 -2.67 -9.92
C ALA A 14 -37.04 -4.05 -9.30
N THR A 15 -37.93 -4.14 -8.32
CA THR A 15 -39.07 -5.09 -8.28
C THR A 15 -39.57 -5.17 -6.84
N SER A 16 -40.78 -4.69 -6.66
CA SER A 16 -41.68 -4.89 -5.54
C SER A 16 -41.88 -6.37 -5.21
N CYS A 17 -41.75 -6.78 -3.94
CA CYS A 17 -42.77 -7.55 -3.21
C CYS A 17 -42.35 -7.81 -1.76
N ALA A 18 -43.26 -7.54 -0.84
CA ALA A 18 -43.10 -7.81 0.57
C ALA A 18 -43.17 -9.31 0.87
N VAL A 19 -42.19 -9.83 1.61
CA VAL A 19 -42.36 -11.02 2.46
C VAL A 19 -41.65 -10.77 3.78
N ALA A 20 -42.44 -10.63 4.84
CA ALA A 20 -41.94 -10.60 6.20
C ALA A 20 -41.38 -11.99 6.53
N THR A 21 -40.06 -12.05 6.74
CA THR A 21 -39.43 -13.17 7.42
C THR A 21 -38.57 -12.61 8.55
N PRO A 22 -38.84 -12.94 9.83
CA PRO A 22 -37.85 -12.75 10.87
C PRO A 22 -36.90 -13.97 10.82
N PHE A 23 -35.97 -13.96 9.86
CA PHE A 23 -34.87 -14.92 9.83
C PHE A 23 -33.54 -14.22 10.11
N ALA A 24 -32.70 -14.97 10.82
CA ALA A 24 -31.32 -14.71 11.16
C ALA A 24 -31.11 -13.70 12.29
N ASN A 25 -30.88 -14.28 13.48
CA ASN A 25 -29.96 -13.74 14.47
C ASN A 25 -28.80 -13.08 13.75
N ALA A 26 -28.53 -11.83 14.12
CA ALA A 26 -27.37 -11.10 13.66
C ALA A 26 -26.13 -11.97 13.93
N ASP A 27 -25.60 -12.57 12.87
CA ASP A 27 -24.17 -12.75 12.75
C ASP A 27 -23.62 -11.32 12.82
N ASP A 28 -23.31 -10.90 14.04
CA ASP A 28 -22.39 -9.80 14.29
C ASP A 28 -21.07 -10.27 13.69
N VAL A 29 -20.94 -10.10 12.38
CA VAL A 29 -19.67 -10.13 11.70
C VAL A 29 -18.96 -8.90 12.23
N THR A 30 -18.38 -9.03 13.42
CA THR A 30 -17.19 -8.29 13.77
C THR A 30 -16.21 -8.60 12.64
N VAL A 31 -16.21 -7.76 11.61
CA VAL A 31 -15.10 -7.68 10.68
C VAL A 31 -13.96 -7.19 11.57
N ALA A 32 -13.30 -8.14 12.23
CA ALA A 32 -11.98 -7.94 12.75
C ALA A 32 -11.17 -7.61 11.50
N THR A 33 -11.08 -6.31 11.20
CA THR A 33 -10.17 -5.78 10.20
C THR A 33 -8.79 -6.04 10.80
N THR A 34 -8.34 -7.29 10.73
CA THR A 34 -6.94 -7.64 10.90
C THR A 34 -6.25 -6.93 9.76
N THR A 35 -5.77 -5.72 10.03
CA THR A 35 -4.90 -4.98 9.14
C THR A 35 -3.63 -5.81 9.04
N THR A 36 -3.58 -6.72 8.07
CA THR A 36 -2.38 -7.49 7.77
C THR A 36 -1.31 -6.50 7.38
N LYS A 37 -0.28 -6.39 8.22
CA LYS A 37 0.91 -5.62 7.89
C LYS A 37 1.76 -6.48 6.95
N HIS A 38 2.09 -5.92 5.82
CA HIS A 38 2.97 -6.51 4.83
C HIS A 38 4.31 -5.80 4.93
N HIS A 39 5.37 -6.59 5.08
CA HIS A 39 6.72 -6.07 5.21
C HIS A 39 7.30 -5.80 3.81
N TYR A 40 7.91 -4.64 3.64
CA TYR A 40 8.53 -4.22 2.38
C TYR A 40 9.89 -3.57 2.64
N VAL A 41 10.75 -3.63 1.62
CA VAL A 41 12.01 -2.90 1.56
C VAL A 41 11.94 -1.91 0.40
N TYR A 42 12.10 -0.62 0.68
CA TYR A 42 12.02 0.46 -0.31
C TYR A 42 13.41 1.01 -0.62
N TYR A 43 13.72 1.05 -1.91
CA TYR A 43 14.93 1.60 -2.47
C TYR A 43 14.57 2.92 -3.17
N GLY A 44 14.76 4.02 -2.44
CA GLY A 44 14.35 5.36 -2.88
C GLY A 44 15.06 5.87 -4.13
N ASP A 45 16.26 5.36 -4.45
CA ASP A 45 17.03 5.83 -5.60
C ASP A 45 16.32 5.58 -6.94
N HIS A 46 15.57 4.48 -7.05
CA HIS A 46 14.87 4.06 -8.27
C HIS A 46 13.40 3.72 -8.04
N GLU A 47 12.82 4.17 -6.92
CA GLU A 47 11.43 3.91 -6.55
C GLU A 47 11.07 2.41 -6.60
N ILE A 48 11.95 1.55 -6.07
CA ILE A 48 11.76 0.09 -6.08
C ILE A 48 11.26 -0.37 -4.71
N TYR A 49 10.24 -1.23 -4.68
CA TYR A 49 9.80 -1.96 -3.50
C TYR A 49 10.09 -3.45 -3.67
N PHE A 50 10.55 -4.08 -2.60
CA PHE A 50 10.74 -5.52 -2.51
C PHE A 50 9.89 -6.07 -1.37
N ALA A 51 9.07 -7.08 -1.65
CA ALA A 51 8.28 -7.78 -0.66
C ALA A 51 9.01 -9.09 -0.28
N PRO A 52 9.73 -9.16 0.85
CA PRO A 52 10.44 -10.38 1.26
C PRO A 52 9.50 -11.57 1.50
N ASP A 53 8.26 -11.31 1.93
CA ASP A 53 7.25 -12.34 2.20
C ASP A 53 6.86 -13.12 0.93
N THR A 54 6.63 -12.40 -0.17
CA THR A 54 6.20 -12.97 -1.45
C THR A 54 7.35 -13.11 -2.45
N LYS A 55 8.53 -12.55 -2.13
CA LYS A 55 9.69 -12.42 -3.02
C LYS A 55 9.36 -11.73 -4.34
N VAL A 56 8.46 -10.75 -4.29
CA VAL A 56 8.03 -9.97 -5.45
C VAL A 56 8.64 -8.57 -5.40
N TYR A 57 9.08 -8.11 -6.56
CA TYR A 57 9.54 -6.75 -6.77
C TYR A 57 8.43 -5.91 -7.41
N TYR A 58 8.37 -4.65 -7.02
CA TYR A 58 7.55 -3.62 -7.64
C TYR A 58 8.46 -2.45 -7.97
N TRP A 59 8.60 -2.12 -9.24
CA TRP A 59 9.47 -1.03 -9.67
C TRP A 59 8.72 -0.13 -10.63
N ARG A 60 9.20 1.11 -10.77
CA ARG A 60 8.65 2.04 -11.73
C ARG A 60 9.50 2.03 -13.01
N GLU A 61 8.85 1.81 -14.14
CA GLU A 61 9.47 1.77 -15.46
C GLU A 61 8.66 2.67 -16.39
N ASN A 62 9.31 3.66 -17.00
CA ASN A 62 8.64 4.62 -17.91
C ASN A 62 7.38 5.25 -17.32
N GLY A 63 7.41 5.59 -16.02
CA GLY A 63 6.27 6.16 -15.30
C GLY A 63 5.18 5.17 -14.90
N THR A 64 5.28 3.90 -15.31
CA THR A 64 4.32 2.83 -15.00
C THR A 64 4.86 1.90 -13.94
N TRP A 65 4.02 1.51 -12.98
CA TRP A 65 4.38 0.49 -12.00
C TRP A 65 4.37 -0.90 -12.65
N ARG A 66 5.47 -1.62 -12.48
CA ARG A 66 5.68 -2.98 -12.94
C ARG A 66 5.88 -3.86 -11.72
N THR A 67 5.57 -5.14 -11.88
CA THR A 67 5.76 -6.15 -10.83
C THR A 67 6.28 -7.44 -11.42
N GLY A 68 7.06 -8.18 -10.65
CA GLY A 68 7.68 -9.42 -11.08
C GLY A 68 8.55 -10.06 -10.01
N ALA A 69 8.86 -11.34 -10.19
CA ALA A 69 9.74 -12.08 -9.28
C ALA A 69 11.21 -11.67 -9.42
N GLU A 70 11.59 -11.08 -10.55
CA GLU A 70 12.94 -10.61 -10.80
C GLU A 70 12.95 -9.18 -11.34
N LEU A 71 13.95 -8.41 -10.89
CA LEU A 71 14.24 -7.10 -11.45
C LEU A 71 14.99 -7.20 -12.78
N PRO A 72 14.80 -6.22 -13.67
CA PRO A 72 15.67 -5.99 -14.83
C PRO A 72 17.14 -5.92 -14.40
N VAL A 73 18.05 -6.39 -15.26
CA VAL A 73 19.49 -6.49 -14.93
C VAL A 73 20.07 -5.15 -14.50
N GLU A 74 19.67 -4.07 -15.17
CA GLU A 74 20.04 -2.69 -14.83
C GLU A 74 19.57 -2.26 -13.44
N SER A 75 18.40 -2.71 -13.00
CA SER A 75 17.81 -2.33 -11.71
C SER A 75 18.37 -3.15 -10.54
N ARG A 76 18.98 -4.32 -10.81
CA ARG A 76 19.55 -5.20 -9.77
C ARG A 76 20.68 -4.53 -8.98
N THR A 77 21.38 -3.56 -9.56
CA THR A 77 22.48 -2.88 -8.85
C THR A 77 21.95 -1.97 -7.73
N TYR A 78 20.74 -1.44 -7.86
CA TYR A 78 20.17 -0.50 -6.89
C TYR A 78 19.60 -1.18 -5.65
N VAL A 79 19.33 -2.49 -5.73
CA VAL A 79 18.86 -3.28 -4.58
C VAL A 79 20.00 -3.99 -3.83
N ARG A 80 21.25 -3.82 -4.26
CA ARG A 80 22.43 -4.44 -3.62
C ARG A 80 22.94 -3.68 -2.41
N THR A 81 22.60 -2.40 -2.30
CA THR A 81 23.12 -1.50 -1.26
C THR A 81 22.00 -0.64 -0.70
N GLY A 82 21.81 -0.70 0.61
CA GLY A 82 20.78 0.08 1.29
C GLY A 82 19.39 -0.54 1.22
N GLY A 83 18.39 0.29 1.48
CA GLY A 83 16.99 -0.13 1.63
C GLY A 83 16.42 0.41 2.94
N VAL A 84 15.21 0.92 2.88
CA VAL A 84 14.43 1.29 4.08
C VAL A 84 13.39 0.22 4.28
N GLU A 85 13.36 -0.37 5.47
CA GLU A 85 12.29 -1.28 5.86
C GLU A 85 11.01 -0.50 6.18
N LEU A 86 9.88 -0.96 5.67
CA LEU A 86 8.56 -0.37 5.89
C LEU A 86 7.51 -1.46 5.99
N ASP A 87 6.61 -1.28 6.94
CA ASP A 87 5.41 -2.08 7.05
C ASP A 87 4.22 -1.29 6.50
N LEU A 88 3.51 -1.86 5.53
CA LEU A 88 2.32 -1.26 4.95
C LEU A 88 1.09 -2.12 5.20
N ASP A 89 -0.05 -1.46 5.31
CA ASP A 89 -1.38 -2.04 5.46
C ASP A 89 -2.02 -2.48 4.13
N THR A 90 -1.22 -2.58 3.06
CA THR A 90 -1.66 -2.89 1.71
C THR A 90 -0.73 -3.93 1.08
N GLU A 91 -1.29 -4.79 0.23
CA GLU A 91 -0.53 -5.71 -0.62
C GLU A 91 0.24 -4.99 -1.73
N ARG A 92 -0.15 -3.76 -2.07
CA ARG A 92 0.40 -2.99 -3.19
C ARG A 92 1.09 -1.73 -2.65
N PRO A 93 2.42 -1.77 -2.46
CA PRO A 93 3.12 -0.67 -1.79
C PRO A 93 3.02 0.66 -2.55
N TYR A 94 2.87 0.60 -3.88
CA TYR A 94 2.74 1.79 -4.72
C TYR A 94 1.42 2.56 -4.52
N GLU A 95 0.38 1.94 -3.94
CA GLU A 95 -0.87 2.64 -3.59
C GLU A 95 -0.66 3.65 -2.45
N ARG A 96 0.34 3.39 -1.60
CA ARG A 96 0.76 4.28 -0.51
C ARG A 96 2.04 5.05 -0.85
N HIS A 97 2.49 5.05 -2.10
CA HIS A 97 3.77 5.65 -2.51
C HIS A 97 3.93 7.11 -2.06
N ASN A 98 2.89 7.95 -2.26
CA ASN A 98 2.93 9.35 -1.84
C ASN A 98 3.12 9.51 -0.32
N TRP A 99 2.52 8.62 0.47
CA TRP A 99 2.69 8.61 1.93
C TRP A 99 4.11 8.16 2.31
N VAL A 100 4.64 7.11 1.67
CA VAL A 100 6.00 6.61 1.90
C VAL A 100 7.04 7.70 1.62
N VAL A 101 6.91 8.42 0.50
CA VAL A 101 7.85 9.49 0.12
C VAL A 101 7.79 10.64 1.12
N ALA A 102 6.59 11.06 1.55
CA ALA A 102 6.43 12.12 2.55
C ALA A 102 7.02 11.70 3.91
N HIS A 103 6.71 10.49 4.36
CA HIS A 103 7.20 9.94 5.62
C HIS A 103 8.73 9.82 5.64
N LEU A 104 9.32 9.36 4.55
CA LEU A 104 10.77 9.25 4.43
C LEU A 104 11.47 10.62 4.39
N LYS A 105 10.84 11.63 3.79
CA LYS A 105 11.35 13.01 3.81
C LYS A 105 11.38 13.57 5.24
N GLU A 106 10.31 13.39 6.01
CA GLU A 106 10.26 13.83 7.40
C GLU A 106 11.31 13.12 8.27
N LEU A 107 11.51 11.82 8.07
CA LEU A 107 12.57 11.06 8.75
C LEU A 107 13.96 11.64 8.45
N LYS A 108 14.25 11.93 7.18
CA LYS A 108 15.52 12.57 6.77
C LYS A 108 15.71 13.97 7.36
N ASP A 109 14.63 14.74 7.48
CA ASP A 109 14.70 16.11 8.02
C ASP A 109 14.95 16.12 9.53
N ARG A 110 14.40 15.15 10.29
CA ARG A 110 14.69 14.99 11.74
C ARG A 110 16.15 14.64 12.01
N VAL A 111 16.68 13.64 11.29
CA VAL A 111 18.07 13.20 11.48
C VAL A 111 19.08 14.33 11.22
N ARG A 112 18.78 15.22 10.26
CA ARG A 112 19.66 16.37 9.96
C ARG A 112 19.61 17.49 11.00
N HIS A 113 18.59 17.52 11.86
CA HIS A 113 18.47 18.56 12.89
C HIS A 113 19.36 18.26 14.09
N ASP A 114 19.46 16.98 14.49
CA ASP A 114 20.24 16.57 15.66
C ASP A 114 21.76 16.68 15.46
N ASP A 115 22.24 16.75 14.22
CA ASP A 115 23.67 16.85 13.89
C ASP A 115 24.25 18.28 14.01
N LYS A 116 23.43 19.26 14.42
CA LYS A 116 23.81 20.68 14.46
C LYS A 116 23.92 21.33 15.84
N ASP A 117 23.75 20.57 16.92
CA ASP A 117 23.83 21.08 18.29
C ASP A 117 25.14 20.72 19.02
#